data_AF-A0A653ZT15-F1
#
_entry.id   AF-A0A653ZT15-F1
#
_cell.length_a   1.000
_cell.length_b   1.000
_cell.length_c   1.000
_cell.angle_alpha   90.00
_cell.angle_beta   90.00
_cell.angle_gamma   90.00
#
_symmetry.space_group_name_H-M   'P 1'
#
loop_
_entity.id
_entity.type
_entity.pdbx_description
1 polymer ?
#
loop_
_entity_poly.entity_id
_entity_poly.type
_entity_poly.pdbx_seq_one_letter_code
_entity_poly.pdbx_strand_id
1 'polypeptide(L)'
;MSYSRIAQAFLGDRFTLAELRGVYEAVLGRALDPANFRRQVEKTDAVLPTDETTSGGRHRPARLYRSNPDLAYADNGPLQTGADQHQQRNR
;
A
#
# COMPACT_ATOMS: atom_id res chain seq x y z
N MET A 1 -9.00 -1.78 4.65
CA MET A 1 -8.45 -0.44 4.98
C MET A 1 -7.19 -0.30 4.15
N SER A 2 -7.33 0.33 2.98
CA SER A 2 -6.29 0.36 1.95
C SER A 2 -5.20 1.37 2.32
N TYR A 3 -4.10 0.87 2.87
CA TYR A 3 -2.94 1.69 3.24
C TYR A 3 -2.00 1.97 2.07
N SER A 4 -2.13 1.24 0.95
CA SER A 4 -1.27 1.39 -0.23
C SER A 4 -1.46 2.75 -0.93
N ARG A 5 -2.71 3.21 -1.06
CA ARG A 5 -3.02 4.52 -1.68
C ARG A 5 -2.54 5.69 -0.81
N ILE A 6 -2.65 5.55 0.51
CA ILE A 6 -2.16 6.55 1.46
C ILE A 6 -0.63 6.63 1.36
N ALA A 7 0.05 5.48 1.37
CA ALA A 7 1.49 5.42 1.19
C ALA A 7 1.94 6.03 -0.14
N GLN A 8 1.25 5.74 -1.25
CA GLN A 8 1.56 6.33 -2.56
C GLN A 8 1.37 7.85 -2.58
N ALA A 9 0.33 8.37 -1.92
CA ALA A 9 0.10 9.80 -1.81
C ALA A 9 1.18 10.53 -1.00
N PHE A 10 1.79 9.86 -0.01
CA PHE A 10 2.83 10.45 0.84
C PHE A 10 4.26 10.22 0.33
N LEU A 11 4.55 9.05 -0.23
CA LEU A 11 5.90 8.62 -0.59
C LEU A 11 6.18 8.67 -2.09
N GLY A 12 5.14 8.85 -2.92
CA GLY A 12 5.23 8.79 -4.37
C GLY A 12 5.29 7.35 -4.90
N ASP A 13 5.75 7.22 -6.15
CA ASP A 13 5.70 5.94 -6.87
C ASP A 13 6.75 4.91 -6.44
N ARG A 14 7.86 5.35 -5.81
CA ARG A 14 8.97 4.49 -5.38
C ARG A 14 9.35 4.85 -3.96
N PHE A 15 9.39 3.85 -3.09
CA PHE A 15 9.68 4.06 -1.69
C PHE A 15 10.38 2.84 -1.07
N THR A 16 11.02 3.04 0.07
CA THR A 16 11.63 1.98 0.85
C THR A 16 10.64 1.38 1.85
N LEU A 17 10.88 0.14 2.30
CA LEU A 17 10.08 -0.46 3.38
C LEU A 17 10.14 0.34 4.68
N ALA A 18 11.25 1.06 4.92
CA ALA A 18 11.40 1.89 6.11
C ALA A 18 10.49 3.14 6.06
N GLU A 19 10.41 3.79 4.90
CA GLU A 19 9.49 4.91 4.67
C GLU A 19 8.03 4.47 4.77
N LEU A 20 7.70 3.32 4.16
CA LEU A 20 6.35 2.74 4.27
C LEU A 20 6.00 2.46 5.74
N ARG A 21 6.92 1.86 6.50
CA ARG A 21 6.74 1.63 7.93
C ARG A 21 6.46 2.94 8.66
N GLY A 22 7.23 4.00 8.39
CA GLY A 22 7.05 5.31 9.01
C GLY A 22 5.65 5.89 8.79
N VAL A 23 5.08 5.76 7.57
CA VAL A 23 3.71 6.18 7.29
C VAL A 23 2.70 5.34 8.09
N TYR A 24 2.88 4.02 8.15
CA TYR A 24 2.01 3.15 8.95
C TYR A 24 2.09 3.48 10.45
N GLU A 25 3.29 3.73 10.97
CA GLU A 25 3.50 4.12 12.36
C GLU A 25 2.82 5.45 12.68
N ALA A 26 2.90 6.42 11.77
CA ALA A 26 2.23 7.71 11.88
C ALA A 26 0.69 7.58 11.87
N VAL A 27 0.14 6.72 10.99
CA VAL A 27 -1.31 6.49 10.89
C VAL A 27 -1.83 5.68 12.10
N LEU A 28 -1.09 4.67 12.55
CA LEU A 28 -1.49 3.82 13.68
C LEU A 28 -1.16 4.44 15.05
N GLY A 29 -0.32 5.47 15.09
CA GLY A 29 0.14 6.09 16.33
C GLY A 29 1.01 5.18 17.20
N ARG A 30 1.64 4.14 16.63
CA ARG A 30 2.50 3.19 17.36
C ARG A 30 3.68 2.75 16.51
N ALA A 31 4.78 2.39 17.18
CA ALA A 31 5.93 1.80 16.51
C ALA A 31 5.61 0.37 16.02
N LEU A 32 6.13 0.03 14.84
CA LEU A 32 6.01 -1.29 14.23
C LEU A 32 7.37 -1.96 14.19
N ASP A 33 7.39 -3.24 14.53
CA ASP A 33 8.62 -4.03 14.42
C ASP A 33 8.99 -4.22 12.94
N PRO A 34 10.22 -3.87 12.51
CA PRO A 34 10.62 -3.97 11.11
C PRO A 34 10.58 -5.40 10.54
N ALA A 35 10.84 -6.43 11.34
CA ALA A 35 10.82 -7.81 10.86
C ALA A 35 9.38 -8.29 10.62
N ASN A 36 8.49 -8.02 11.56
CA ASN A 36 7.07 -8.32 11.42
C ASN A 36 6.43 -7.51 10.29
N PHE A 37 6.77 -6.23 10.18
CA PHE A 37 6.27 -5.38 9.12
C PHE A 37 6.66 -5.91 7.73
N ARG A 38 7.94 -6.28 7.55
CA ARG A 38 8.41 -6.88 6.31
C ARG A 38 7.64 -8.17 5.98
N ARG A 39 7.47 -9.08 6.94
CA ARG A 39 6.69 -10.32 6.74
C ARG A 39 5.22 -10.05 6.40
N GLN A 40 4.62 -9.02 7.01
CA GLN A 40 3.23 -8.64 6.74
C GLN A 40 3.07 -8.15 5.30
N VAL A 41 3.96 -7.26 4.86
CA VAL A 41 3.95 -6.65 3.53
C VAL A 41 4.26 -7.69 2.44
N GLU A 42 5.21 -8.58 2.69
CA GLU A 42 5.53 -9.70 1.79
C GLU A 42 4.36 -10.71 1.69
N LYS A 43 3.57 -10.89 2.75
CA LYS A 43 2.39 -11.78 2.74
C LYS A 43 1.20 -11.21 2.00
N THR A 44 1.04 -9.89 2.00
CA THR A 44 -0.11 -9.23 1.39
C THR A 44 0.12 -8.86 -0.06
N ASP A 45 1.32 -9.09 -0.62
CA ASP A 45 1.74 -8.61 -1.95
C ASP A 45 1.49 -7.11 -2.18
N ALA A 46 1.35 -6.33 -1.09
CA ALA A 46 0.93 -4.93 -1.11
C ALA A 46 1.90 -4.02 -1.87
N VAL A 47 3.15 -4.46 -2.01
CA VAL A 47 4.21 -3.75 -2.70
C VAL A 47 5.01 -4.71 -3.56
N LEU A 48 5.42 -4.23 -4.73
CA LEU A 48 6.25 -4.95 -5.67
C LEU A 48 7.71 -4.51 -5.47
N PRO A 49 8.66 -5.45 -5.31
CA PRO A 49 10.07 -5.11 -5.30
C PRO A 49 10.49 -4.56 -6.67
N THR A 50 11.40 -3.60 -6.67
CA THR A 50 12.07 -3.13 -7.89
C THR A 50 13.53 -3.53 -7.90
N ASP A 51 14.14 -3.51 -9.08
CA ASP A 51 15.59 -3.63 -9.25
C ASP A 51 16.34 -2.34 -8.88
N GLU A 52 15.60 -1.30 -8.49
CA GLU A 52 16.15 -0.03 -8.09
C GLU A 52 16.51 -0.03 -6.60
N THR A 53 17.56 0.69 -6.27
CA THR A 53 17.96 0.95 -4.88
C THR A 53 18.11 2.45 -4.67
N THR A 54 17.98 2.91 -3.43
CA THR A 54 18.18 4.33 -3.10
C THR A 54 19.58 4.75 -3.55
N SER A 55 19.67 5.67 -4.51
CA SER A 55 20.94 6.13 -5.04
C SER A 55 21.62 7.07 -4.04
N GLY A 56 22.84 6.72 -3.59
CA GLY A 56 23.84 7.73 -3.18
C GLY A 56 23.71 8.39 -1.80
N GLY A 57 23.28 7.66 -0.76
CA GLY A 57 23.47 8.11 0.63
C GLY A 57 24.71 7.50 1.29
N ARG A 58 25.22 8.12 2.37
CA ARG A 58 26.28 7.57 3.24
C ARG A 58 25.89 6.24 3.95
N HIS A 59 24.66 5.78 3.74
CA HIS A 59 24.10 4.54 4.31
C HIS A 59 23.91 3.48 3.22
N ARG A 60 23.84 2.22 3.66
CA ARG A 60 23.65 1.04 2.80
C ARG A 60 22.43 1.26 1.89
N PRO A 61 22.56 1.06 0.56
CA PRO A 61 21.46 1.31 -0.37
C PRO A 61 20.28 0.40 -0.02
N ALA A 62 19.10 1.01 0.18
CA ALA A 62 17.87 0.29 0.45
C ALA A 62 17.19 -0.05 -0.87
N ARG A 63 16.57 -1.24 -0.96
CA ARG A 63 15.77 -1.61 -2.13
C ARG A 63 14.52 -0.74 -2.19
N LEU A 64 14.22 -0.24 -3.38
CA LEU A 64 12.99 0.49 -3.65
C LEU A 64 11.86 -0.48 -4.00
N TYR A 65 10.67 -0.12 -3.60
CA TYR A 65 9.43 -0.83 -3.79
C TYR A 65 8.40 0.11 -4.41
N ARG A 66 7.42 -0.46 -5.10
CA ARG A 66 6.26 0.27 -5.61
C ARG A 66 4.99 -0.33 -5.05
N SER A 67 3.94 0.47 -4.91
CA SER A 67 2.62 -0.04 -4.55
C SER A 67 2.11 -1.01 -5.63
N ASN A 68 1.54 -2.14 -5.21
CA ASN A 68 0.91 -3.07 -6.14
C ASN A 68 -0.47 -2.51 -6.58
N PRO A 69 -0.64 -2.15 -7.87
CA PRO A 69 -1.90 -1.60 -8.35
C PRO A 69 -3.04 -2.63 -8.29
N ASP A 70 -2.76 -3.93 -8.44
CA ASP A 70 -3.79 -4.98 -8.43
C ASP A 70 -4.48 -5.10 -7.08
N LEU A 71 -3.75 -4.82 -5.99
CA LEU A 71 -4.34 -4.76 -4.65
C LEU A 71 -5.11 -3.47 -4.39
N ALA A 72 -4.75 -2.37 -5.05
CA ALA A 72 -5.56 -1.17 -5.02
C ALA A 72 -6.93 -1.40 -5.70
N TYR A 73 -6.98 -2.28 -6.72
CA TYR A 73 -8.24 -2.72 -7.33
C TYR A 73 -8.98 -3.76 -6.47
N ALA A 74 -8.26 -4.65 -5.78
CA ALA A 74 -8.87 -5.65 -4.90
C ALA A 74 -9.52 -5.05 -3.64
N ASP A 75 -8.99 -3.95 -3.08
CA ASP A 75 -9.58 -3.25 -1.92
C ASP A 75 -10.88 -2.48 -2.28
N ASN A 76 -11.12 -2.21 -3.57
CA ASN A 76 -12.40 -1.61 -4.02
C ASN A 76 -13.48 -2.64 -4.33
N GLY A 77 -13.23 -3.94 -4.10
CA GLY A 77 -14.11 -5.00 -4.55
C GLY A 77 -14.28 -5.02 -6.08
N PRO A 78 -14.66 -6.16 -6.68
CA PRO A 78 -14.96 -6.18 -8.10
C PRO A 78 -16.27 -5.40 -8.29
N LEU A 79 -16.27 -4.40 -9.16
CA LEU A 79 -17.51 -3.82 -9.74
C LEU A 79 -18.58 -3.39 -8.70
N GLN A 80 -18.53 -2.16 -8.19
CA GLN A 80 -19.78 -1.39 -8.12
C GLN A 80 -20.10 -0.88 -9.52
N THR A 81 -20.58 -1.78 -10.37
CA THR A 81 -21.33 -1.41 -11.58
C THR A 81 -22.71 -2.03 -11.43
N GLY A 82 -23.71 -1.19 -11.17
CA GLY A 82 -25.12 -1.58 -11.29
C GLY A 82 -25.88 -1.87 -10.00
N ALA A 83 -25.84 -0.99 -9.01
CA ALA A 83 -26.99 -0.81 -8.12
C ALA A 83 -28.06 0.02 -8.86
N ASP A 84 -28.75 -0.62 -9.82
CA ASP A 84 -30.00 -0.12 -10.39
C ASP A 84 -31.09 -1.19 -10.18
N GLN A 85 -31.48 -1.34 -8.92
CA GLN A 85 -32.78 -1.89 -8.53
C GLN A 85 -33.42 -0.89 -7.56
N HIS A 86 -33.49 0.39 -7.96
CA HIS A 86 -34.43 1.32 -7.36
C HIS A 86 -35.83 0.92 -7.81
N GLN A 87 -36.52 0.22 -6.92
CA GLN A 87 -37.84 0.63 -6.46
C GLN A 87 -38.81 1.17 -7.54
N GLN A 88 -39.56 0.26 -8.15
CA GLN A 88 -41.00 0.45 -8.33
C GLN A 88 -41.64 -0.69 -7.53
N ARG A 89 -42.12 -0.51 -6.29
CA ARG A 89 -43.22 0.40 -5.92
C ARG A 89 -44.17 0.60 -7.09
N ASN A 90 -44.94 -0.43 -7.44
CA ASN A 90 -46.36 -0.20 -7.71
C ASN A 90 -47.19 -1.49 -7.60
N ARG A 91 -48.20 -1.41 -6.71
CA ARG A 91 -49.40 -2.25 -6.53
C ARG A 91 -49.24 -3.71 -6.13
#